data_AF-T1JR06-F1
#
_entry.id   AF-T1JR06-F1
#
_cell.length_a   1.000
_cell.length_b   1.000
_cell.length_c   1.000
_cell.angle_alpha   90.00
_cell.angle_beta   90.00
_cell.angle_gamma   90.00
#
_symmetry.space_group_name_H-M   'P 1'
#
loop_
_entity.id
_entity.type
_entity.pdbx_description
1 polymer ?
#
loop_
_entity_poly.entity_id
_entity_poly.type
_entity_poly.pdbx_seq_one_letter_code
_entity_poly.pdbx_strand_id
1 'polypeptide(L)'
;MHTTHGLKSCTQLEARTDRYIKRMLLINSEQSIPRTDNDLLDYCKSTRKGFALATKYQQCLPPFPRQILALMLNGAGKAVRYICDDNSRRSQVLDYLTCLKTENIGRVHSLVGRTLSIMDYIGTNVTSDVMILPYSCCTYHFLYDRSIRLLNTLCPDKSASVTQLIGTLLELTLSEVIDIGCSKYSTLSTCVAKIPQAMENIKSARSSSNKSLEDRSFVEPILRISNRLIDDPTKEDSNNSKRIGELEKPQHVH
;
A
#
# COMPACT_ATOMS: atom_id res chain seq x y z
N MET A 1 -6.77 27.44 -13.35
CA MET A 1 -5.59 27.53 -14.25
C MET A 1 -4.44 26.76 -13.62
N HIS A 2 -4.26 25.48 -14.00
CA HIS A 2 -3.07 24.71 -13.62
C HIS A 2 -1.96 25.05 -14.60
N THR A 3 -0.92 25.74 -14.13
CA THR A 3 0.27 26.05 -14.94
C THR A 3 0.95 24.75 -15.36
N THR A 4 1.22 24.59 -16.66
CA THR A 4 1.90 23.42 -17.26
C THR A 4 3.28 23.13 -16.68
N HIS A 5 3.89 24.10 -15.98
CA HIS A 5 5.12 23.89 -15.20
C HIS A 5 4.93 22.96 -13.98
N GLY A 6 3.73 22.85 -13.41
CA GLY A 6 3.45 21.98 -12.26
C GLY A 6 3.30 20.49 -12.61
N LEU A 7 2.91 20.16 -13.84
CA LEU A 7 2.66 18.75 -14.20
C LEU A 7 3.97 17.96 -14.38
N LYS A 8 4.98 18.57 -15.03
CA LYS A 8 6.31 17.95 -15.23
C LYS A 8 7.03 17.68 -13.90
N SER A 9 6.83 18.52 -12.89
CA SER A 9 7.42 18.29 -11.56
C SER A 9 6.74 17.14 -10.81
N CYS A 10 5.43 16.97 -10.97
CA CYS A 10 4.69 15.89 -10.30
C CYS A 10 5.07 14.49 -10.78
N THR A 11 5.12 14.26 -12.09
CA THR A 11 5.58 12.97 -12.65
C THR A 11 7.02 12.64 -12.23
N GLN A 12 7.89 13.66 -12.17
CA GLN A 12 9.27 13.47 -11.68
C GLN A 12 9.31 13.14 -10.18
N LEU A 13 8.50 13.79 -9.36
CA LEU A 13 8.40 13.51 -7.93
C LEU A 13 7.87 12.09 -7.68
N GLU A 14 6.88 11.65 -8.45
CA GLU A 14 6.35 10.28 -8.41
C GLU A 14 7.42 9.25 -8.72
N ALA A 15 8.08 9.37 -9.89
CA ALA A 15 9.11 8.44 -10.33
C ALA A 15 10.30 8.38 -9.35
N ARG A 16 10.66 9.52 -8.73
CA ARG A 16 11.69 9.55 -7.68
C ARG A 16 11.20 8.88 -6.41
N THR A 17 9.97 9.12 -5.99
CA THR A 17 9.36 8.47 -4.82
C THR A 17 9.35 6.95 -4.98
N ASP A 18 8.90 6.45 -6.13
CA ASP A 18 8.93 5.03 -6.46
C ASP A 18 10.33 4.43 -6.38
N ARG A 19 11.35 5.16 -6.89
CA ARG A 19 12.74 4.70 -6.79
C ARG A 19 13.19 4.54 -5.34
N TYR A 20 12.80 5.46 -4.45
CA TYR A 20 13.12 5.34 -3.02
C TYR A 20 12.34 4.22 -2.33
N ILE A 21 11.07 3.99 -2.69
CA ILE A 21 10.30 2.86 -2.16
C ILE A 21 10.93 1.53 -2.59
N LYS A 22 11.30 1.39 -3.87
CA LYS A 22 12.03 0.21 -4.37
C LYS A 22 13.34 -0.02 -3.62
N ARG A 23 14.07 1.07 -3.35
CA ARG A 23 15.28 1.07 -2.54
C ARG A 23 15.01 0.62 -1.09
N MET A 24 13.93 1.10 -0.49
CA MET A 24 13.52 0.69 0.85
C MET A 24 13.16 -0.81 0.91
N LEU A 25 12.60 -1.35 -0.17
CA LEU A 25 12.20 -2.75 -0.32
C LEU A 25 13.29 -3.67 -0.91
N LEU A 26 14.51 -3.14 -1.09
CA LEU A 26 15.67 -3.86 -1.62
C LEU A 26 15.47 -4.43 -3.04
N ILE A 27 14.63 -3.82 -3.87
CA ILE A 27 14.23 -4.33 -5.19
C ILE A 27 15.25 -4.03 -6.30
N ASN A 28 16.18 -3.11 -6.07
CA ASN A 28 17.22 -2.81 -7.05
C ASN A 28 18.51 -3.59 -6.78
N SER A 29 19.16 -4.07 -7.83
CA SER A 29 20.39 -4.90 -7.82
C SER A 29 21.59 -4.27 -7.09
N GLU A 30 21.57 -2.96 -6.86
CA GLU A 30 22.66 -2.23 -6.20
C GLU A 30 22.61 -2.33 -4.67
N GLN A 31 21.51 -2.82 -4.08
CA GLN A 31 21.39 -2.87 -2.63
C GLN A 31 21.49 -4.27 -2.05
N SER A 32 22.44 -4.40 -1.13
CA SER A 32 22.54 -5.52 -0.22
C SER A 32 21.64 -5.32 1.00
N ILE A 33 21.25 -6.44 1.60
CA ILE A 33 20.68 -6.48 2.94
C ILE A 33 21.72 -5.87 3.90
N PRO A 34 21.38 -4.87 4.73
CA PRO A 34 22.31 -4.27 5.69
C PRO A 34 22.97 -5.35 6.57
N ARG A 35 24.31 -5.35 6.66
CA ARG A 35 25.08 -6.30 7.47
C ARG A 35 25.81 -5.62 8.64
N THR A 36 25.98 -4.31 8.58
CA THR A 36 26.64 -3.50 9.61
C THR A 36 25.75 -2.35 10.06
N ASP A 37 26.06 -1.74 11.22
CA ASP A 37 25.35 -0.53 11.69
C ASP A 37 25.48 0.63 10.70
N ASN A 38 26.63 0.76 10.04
CA ASN A 38 26.84 1.77 9.01
C ASN A 38 25.94 1.52 7.79
N ASP A 39 25.80 0.27 7.33
CA ASP A 39 24.89 -0.06 6.22
C ASP A 39 23.44 0.30 6.59
N LEU A 40 23.04 0.04 7.83
CA LEU A 40 21.69 0.33 8.32
C LEU A 40 21.48 1.85 8.46
N LEU A 41 22.47 2.61 8.92
CA LEU A 41 22.41 4.07 8.98
C LEU A 41 22.31 4.69 7.57
N ASP A 42 23.01 4.13 6.58
CA ASP A 42 22.88 4.56 5.18
C ASP A 42 21.51 4.23 4.61
N TYR A 43 20.96 3.06 4.92
CA TYR A 43 19.58 2.69 4.62
C TYR A 43 18.59 3.69 5.24
N CYS A 44 18.76 4.02 6.52
CA CYS A 44 17.94 4.99 7.26
C CYS A 44 17.99 6.39 6.63
N LYS A 45 19.19 6.88 6.30
CA LYS A 45 19.40 8.17 5.63
C LYS A 45 18.70 8.22 4.27
N SER A 46 18.81 7.15 3.48
CA SER A 46 18.17 7.06 2.18
C SER A 46 16.64 7.02 2.31
N THR A 47 16.12 6.28 3.28
CA THR A 47 14.68 6.17 3.53
C THR A 47 14.08 7.51 3.97
N ARG A 48 14.75 8.24 4.86
CA ARG A 48 14.33 9.61 5.26
C ARG A 48 14.30 10.58 4.07
N LYS A 49 15.25 10.49 3.13
CA LYS A 49 15.21 11.26 1.88
C LYS A 49 14.01 10.88 1.01
N GLY A 50 13.69 9.59 0.94
CA GLY A 50 12.50 9.08 0.26
C GLY A 50 11.21 9.68 0.81
N PHE A 51 11.05 9.70 2.13
CA PHE A 51 9.89 10.34 2.76
C PHE A 51 9.79 11.83 2.48
N ALA A 52 10.90 12.57 2.57
CA ALA A 52 10.88 14.00 2.25
C ALA A 52 10.42 14.26 0.80
N LEU A 53 10.71 13.35 -0.14
CA LEU A 53 10.20 13.44 -1.52
C LEU A 53 8.73 13.05 -1.61
N ALA A 54 8.30 11.98 -0.93
CA ALA A 54 6.92 11.55 -0.90
C ALA A 54 5.99 12.63 -0.28
N THR A 55 6.45 13.32 0.76
CA THR A 55 5.74 14.47 1.35
C THR A 55 5.61 15.63 0.37
N LYS A 56 6.61 15.88 -0.50
CA LYS A 56 6.47 16.88 -1.57
C LYS A 56 5.49 16.40 -2.64
N TYR A 57 5.53 15.12 -3.00
CA TYR A 57 4.64 14.51 -3.97
C TYR A 57 3.15 14.59 -3.56
N GLN A 58 2.83 14.59 -2.27
CA GLN A 58 1.46 14.79 -1.77
C GLN A 58 0.76 16.02 -2.36
N GLN A 59 1.50 17.09 -2.67
CA GLN A 59 0.94 18.32 -3.27
C GLN A 59 0.35 18.08 -4.66
N CYS A 60 0.80 17.03 -5.34
CA CYS A 60 0.33 16.61 -6.66
C CYS A 60 -0.96 15.78 -6.62
N LEU A 61 -1.37 15.32 -5.43
CA LEU A 61 -2.51 14.43 -5.28
C LEU A 61 -3.81 15.19 -4.99
N PRO A 62 -4.97 14.66 -5.40
CA PRO A 62 -6.27 15.14 -4.94
C PRO A 62 -6.40 15.06 -3.40
N PRO A 63 -7.38 15.74 -2.77
CA PRO A 63 -7.47 15.85 -1.31
C PRO A 63 -7.48 14.52 -0.54
N PHE A 64 -8.30 13.55 -0.97
CA PHE A 64 -8.42 12.28 -0.24
C PHE A 64 -7.22 11.34 -0.43
N PRO A 65 -6.71 11.05 -1.64
CA PRO A 65 -5.48 10.26 -1.78
C PRO A 65 -4.28 10.94 -1.13
N ARG A 66 -4.24 12.29 -1.11
CA ARG A 66 -3.26 13.05 -0.34
C ARG A 66 -3.34 12.74 1.15
N GLN A 67 -4.54 12.70 1.72
CA GLN A 67 -4.75 12.37 3.13
C GLN A 67 -4.35 10.92 3.43
N ILE A 68 -4.75 9.96 2.60
CA ILE A 68 -4.35 8.55 2.75
C ILE A 68 -2.82 8.43 2.70
N LEU A 69 -2.16 9.06 1.72
CA LEU A 69 -0.71 9.06 1.63
C LEU A 69 -0.08 9.73 2.87
N ALA A 70 -0.67 10.80 3.41
CA ALA A 70 -0.18 11.45 4.64
C ALA A 70 -0.23 10.54 5.86
N LEU A 71 -1.33 9.81 6.06
CA LEU A 71 -1.44 8.82 7.12
C LEU A 71 -0.36 7.73 6.96
N MET A 72 -0.22 7.18 5.75
CA MET A 72 0.80 6.17 5.46
C MET A 72 2.23 6.68 5.69
N LEU A 73 2.57 7.90 5.25
CA LEU A 73 3.89 8.49 5.46
C LEU A 73 4.17 8.80 6.93
N ASN A 74 3.17 9.25 7.68
CA ASN A 74 3.30 9.49 9.12
C ASN A 74 3.58 8.17 9.86
N GLY A 75 2.82 7.12 9.55
CA GLY A 75 3.03 5.79 10.11
C GLY A 75 4.40 5.20 9.74
N ALA A 76 4.75 5.23 8.46
CA ALA A 76 6.06 4.77 7.99
C ALA A 76 7.22 5.59 8.60
N GLY A 77 7.02 6.89 8.82
CA GLY A 77 7.96 7.75 9.55
C GLY A 77 8.12 7.38 11.02
N LYS A 78 7.07 6.88 11.70
CA LYS A 78 7.18 6.29 13.04
C LYS A 78 8.00 4.99 13.00
N ALA A 79 7.73 4.10 12.03
CA ALA A 79 8.45 2.86 11.85
C ALA A 79 9.96 3.06 11.58
N VAL A 80 10.30 4.05 10.75
CA VAL A 80 11.71 4.39 10.48
C VAL A 80 12.39 4.98 11.70
N ARG A 81 11.74 5.87 12.46
CA ARG A 81 12.32 6.37 13.72
C ARG A 81 12.55 5.24 14.73
N TYR A 82 11.58 4.33 14.85
CA TYR A 82 11.69 3.15 15.71
C TYR A 82 12.93 2.30 15.39
N ILE A 83 13.23 2.09 14.10
CA ILE A 83 14.44 1.36 13.68
C ILE A 83 15.69 2.22 13.85
N CYS A 84 15.67 3.45 13.37
CA CYS A 84 16.88 4.20 13.05
C CYS A 84 17.40 5.08 14.19
N ASP A 85 16.54 5.55 15.09
CA ASP A 85 16.93 6.55 16.10
C ASP A 85 17.50 5.89 17.36
N ASP A 86 17.20 4.61 17.59
CA ASP A 86 17.60 3.85 18.79
C ASP A 86 18.68 2.82 18.44
N ASN A 87 19.84 2.93 19.10
CA ASN A 87 20.98 2.02 18.88
C ASN A 87 20.64 0.56 19.21
N SER A 88 19.90 0.32 20.30
CA SER A 88 19.49 -1.03 20.70
C SER A 88 18.54 -1.66 19.67
N ARG A 89 17.64 -0.84 19.09
CA ARG A 89 16.74 -1.28 18.01
C ARG A 89 17.50 -1.56 16.73
N ARG A 90 18.49 -0.75 16.36
CA ARG A 90 19.37 -1.03 15.22
C ARG A 90 20.11 -2.36 15.39
N SER A 91 20.70 -2.60 16.55
CA SER A 91 21.37 -3.88 16.85
C SER A 91 20.39 -5.07 16.76
N GLN A 92 19.18 -4.91 17.30
CA GLN A 92 18.13 -5.94 17.22
C GLN A 92 17.71 -6.21 15.76
N VAL A 93 17.53 -5.17 14.95
CA VAL A 93 17.19 -5.31 13.53
C VAL A 93 18.32 -6.01 12.77
N LEU A 94 19.58 -5.61 12.99
CA LEU A 94 20.73 -6.27 12.37
C LEU A 94 20.80 -7.75 12.75
N ASP A 95 20.57 -8.07 14.02
CA ASP A 95 20.49 -9.45 14.48
C ASP A 95 19.42 -10.24 13.72
N TYR A 96 18.25 -9.66 13.46
CA TYR A 96 17.22 -10.31 12.62
C TYR A 96 17.61 -10.40 11.16
N LEU A 97 18.30 -9.41 10.60
CA LEU A 97 18.74 -9.45 9.21
C LEU A 97 19.79 -10.54 8.95
N THR A 98 20.49 -11.04 9.98
CA THR A 98 21.47 -12.13 9.82
C THR A 98 20.89 -13.43 9.23
N CYS A 99 19.61 -13.74 9.51
CA CYS A 99 18.97 -14.94 8.96
C CYS A 99 18.51 -14.75 7.50
N LEU A 100 18.31 -13.50 7.06
CA LEU A 100 17.99 -13.20 5.67
C LEU A 100 19.25 -13.29 4.82
N LYS A 101 19.38 -14.40 4.10
CA LYS A 101 20.46 -14.62 3.14
C LYS A 101 20.14 -13.99 1.78
N THR A 102 21.16 -13.56 1.05
CA THR A 102 20.99 -12.87 -0.24
C THR A 102 20.26 -13.75 -1.26
N GLU A 103 20.51 -15.06 -1.27
CA GLU A 103 19.82 -16.01 -2.15
C GLU A 103 18.31 -16.12 -1.89
N ASN A 104 17.85 -15.71 -0.71
CA ASN A 104 16.43 -15.73 -0.34
C ASN A 104 15.71 -14.41 -0.65
N ILE A 105 16.43 -13.35 -1.06
CA ILE A 105 15.82 -12.04 -1.31
C ILE A 105 14.78 -12.11 -2.43
N GLY A 106 14.99 -12.97 -3.44
CA GLY A 106 14.04 -13.19 -4.53
C GLY A 106 12.67 -13.69 -4.04
N ARG A 107 12.59 -14.39 -2.90
CA ARG A 107 11.31 -14.80 -2.30
C ARG A 107 10.58 -13.62 -1.67
N VAL A 108 11.31 -12.69 -1.07
CA VAL A 108 10.76 -11.43 -0.55
C VAL A 108 10.28 -10.55 -1.71
N HIS A 109 11.08 -10.42 -2.78
CA HIS A 109 10.67 -9.71 -3.99
C HIS A 109 9.42 -10.32 -4.63
N SER A 110 9.32 -11.66 -4.67
CA SER A 110 8.13 -12.35 -5.16
C SER A 110 6.88 -12.00 -4.32
N LEU A 111 7.01 -11.93 -3.00
CA LEU A 111 5.92 -11.47 -2.12
C LEU A 111 5.53 -10.03 -2.42
N VAL A 112 6.50 -9.13 -2.61
CA VAL A 112 6.23 -7.73 -2.97
C VAL A 112 5.57 -7.61 -4.34
N GLY A 113 6.04 -8.35 -5.34
CA GLY A 113 5.44 -8.39 -6.67
C GLY A 113 4.00 -8.92 -6.62
N ARG A 114 3.71 -9.89 -5.74
CA ARG A 114 2.36 -10.36 -5.48
C ARG A 114 1.49 -9.28 -4.83
N THR A 115 2.00 -8.55 -3.84
CA THR A 115 1.32 -7.40 -3.24
C THR A 115 0.89 -6.39 -4.29
N LEU A 116 1.82 -5.97 -5.17
CA LEU A 116 1.49 -5.04 -6.24
C LEU A 116 0.47 -5.59 -7.23
N SER A 117 0.48 -6.90 -7.47
CA SER A 117 -0.47 -7.55 -8.38
C SER A 117 -1.88 -7.57 -7.80
N ILE A 118 -2.00 -7.80 -6.49
CA ILE A 118 -3.29 -7.72 -5.81
C ILE A 118 -3.78 -6.26 -5.79
N MET A 119 -2.92 -5.29 -5.49
CA MET A 119 -3.30 -3.88 -5.51
C MET A 119 -3.74 -3.42 -6.91
N ASP A 120 -3.02 -3.84 -7.96
CA ASP A 120 -3.39 -3.57 -9.35
C ASP A 120 -4.77 -4.15 -9.66
N TYR A 121 -5.00 -5.43 -9.31
CA TYR A 121 -6.29 -6.11 -9.46
C TYR A 121 -7.42 -5.37 -8.74
N ILE A 122 -7.21 -4.89 -7.51
CA ILE A 122 -8.24 -4.12 -6.79
C ILE A 122 -8.55 -2.83 -7.53
N GLY A 123 -7.51 -2.12 -7.98
CA GLY A 123 -7.65 -0.86 -8.69
C GLY A 123 -8.35 -1.00 -10.04
N THR A 124 -8.23 -2.12 -10.74
CA THR A 124 -8.71 -2.29 -12.14
C THR A 124 -9.86 -3.28 -12.31
N ASN A 125 -9.89 -4.39 -11.57
CA ASN A 125 -10.79 -5.51 -11.82
C ASN A 125 -11.96 -5.61 -10.84
N VAL A 126 -11.85 -5.04 -9.63
CA VAL A 126 -12.99 -5.00 -8.71
C VAL A 126 -13.99 -3.99 -9.26
N THR A 127 -15.16 -4.43 -9.72
CA THR A 127 -16.13 -3.56 -10.41
C THR A 127 -16.97 -2.70 -9.47
N SER A 128 -17.22 -3.19 -8.26
CA SER A 128 -18.07 -2.52 -7.27
C SER A 128 -17.24 -1.69 -6.30
N ASP A 129 -17.47 -0.37 -6.24
CA ASP A 129 -16.71 0.52 -5.36
C ASP A 129 -16.90 0.21 -3.87
N VAL A 130 -18.10 -0.25 -3.47
CA VAL A 130 -18.35 -0.72 -2.10
C VAL A 130 -17.52 -1.95 -1.70
N MET A 131 -16.94 -2.66 -2.68
CA MET A 131 -16.05 -3.80 -2.44
C MET A 131 -14.58 -3.39 -2.33
N ILE A 132 -14.19 -2.17 -2.74
CA ILE A 132 -12.78 -1.73 -2.70
C ILE A 132 -12.23 -1.76 -1.28
N LEU A 133 -12.99 -1.26 -0.30
CA LEU A 133 -12.57 -1.28 1.10
C LEU A 133 -12.44 -2.71 1.66
N PRO A 134 -13.45 -3.60 1.57
CA PRO A 134 -13.31 -5.01 1.93
C PRO A 134 -12.09 -5.71 1.31
N TYR A 135 -11.86 -5.53 0.00
CA TYR A 135 -10.72 -6.12 -0.69
C TYR A 135 -9.39 -5.58 -0.15
N SER A 136 -9.31 -4.27 0.10
CA SER A 136 -8.09 -3.62 0.61
C SER A 136 -7.77 -4.10 2.04
N CYS A 137 -8.76 -4.12 2.94
CA CYS A 137 -8.62 -4.63 4.30
C CYS A 137 -8.18 -6.10 4.34
N CYS A 138 -8.83 -6.94 3.53
CA CYS A 138 -8.52 -8.37 3.51
C CYS A 138 -7.19 -8.69 2.81
N THR A 139 -6.79 -7.86 1.85
CA THR A 139 -5.44 -7.92 1.27
C THR A 139 -4.38 -7.62 2.31
N TYR A 140 -4.58 -6.62 3.17
CA TYR A 140 -3.66 -6.33 4.27
C TYR A 140 -3.44 -7.56 5.17
N HIS A 141 -4.53 -8.17 5.68
CA HIS A 141 -4.41 -9.35 6.55
C HIS A 141 -3.83 -10.57 5.84
N PHE A 142 -4.16 -10.76 4.56
CA PHE A 142 -3.58 -11.83 3.75
C PHE A 142 -2.06 -11.66 3.57
N LEU A 143 -1.61 -10.44 3.24
CA LEU A 143 -0.20 -10.14 3.05
C LEU A 143 0.57 -10.16 4.37
N TYR A 144 -0.06 -9.73 5.47
CA TYR A 144 0.49 -9.88 6.82
C TYR A 144 0.80 -11.35 7.14
N ASP A 145 -0.20 -12.25 7.07
CA ASP A 145 -0.02 -13.69 7.33
C ASP A 145 1.05 -14.31 6.41
N ARG A 146 1.03 -13.95 5.12
CA ARG A 146 2.03 -14.43 4.15
C ARG A 146 3.45 -13.94 4.46
N SER A 147 3.60 -12.70 4.89
CA SER A 147 4.89 -12.11 5.27
C SER A 147 5.48 -12.85 6.48
N ILE A 148 4.66 -13.06 7.52
CA ILE A 148 5.06 -13.78 8.73
C ILE A 148 5.46 -15.23 8.40
N ARG A 149 4.64 -15.95 7.63
CA ARG A 149 4.97 -17.34 7.23
C ARG A 149 6.26 -17.43 6.42
N LEU A 150 6.45 -16.52 5.46
CA LEU A 150 7.67 -16.48 4.66
C LEU A 150 8.88 -16.25 5.56
N LEU A 151 8.83 -15.24 6.42
CA LEU A 151 9.95 -14.89 7.29
C LEU A 151 10.24 -15.98 8.32
N ASN A 152 9.23 -16.62 8.90
CA ASN A 152 9.43 -17.76 9.79
C ASN A 152 10.06 -18.96 9.07
N THR A 153 9.78 -19.12 7.77
CA THR A 153 10.43 -20.15 6.94
C THR A 153 11.89 -19.80 6.65
N LEU A 154 12.19 -18.52 6.42
CA LEU A 154 13.56 -18.06 6.14
C LEU A 154 14.42 -17.95 7.41
N CYS A 155 13.77 -17.77 8.56
CA CYS A 155 14.39 -17.46 9.85
C CYS A 155 13.76 -18.30 10.98
N PRO A 156 13.86 -19.64 10.94
CA PRO A 156 13.17 -20.51 11.90
C PRO A 156 13.56 -20.22 13.35
N ASP A 157 14.87 -20.05 13.60
CA ASP A 157 15.43 -19.81 14.95
C ASP A 157 15.06 -18.44 15.54
N LYS A 158 14.52 -17.52 14.71
CA LYS A 158 14.16 -16.16 15.10
C LYS A 158 12.68 -15.84 14.86
N SER A 159 11.87 -16.86 14.63
CA SER A 159 10.47 -16.71 14.19
C SER A 159 9.62 -15.80 15.09
N ALA A 160 9.69 -15.98 16.42
CA ALA A 160 8.95 -15.15 17.38
C ALA A 160 9.38 -13.67 17.29
N SER A 161 10.68 -13.42 17.31
CA SER A 161 11.27 -12.08 17.31
C SER A 161 11.05 -11.34 15.99
N VAL A 162 11.16 -12.05 14.86
CA VAL A 162 10.86 -11.52 13.52
C VAL A 162 9.37 -11.22 13.39
N THR A 163 8.51 -12.11 13.91
CA THR A 163 7.06 -11.89 13.93
C THR A 163 6.70 -10.63 14.71
N GLN A 164 7.31 -10.46 15.89
CA GLN A 164 7.11 -9.26 16.70
C GLN A 164 7.58 -8.00 15.97
N LEU A 165 8.77 -8.00 15.38
CA LEU A 165 9.27 -6.83 14.65
C LEU A 165 8.34 -6.45 13.51
N ILE A 166 7.97 -7.40 12.65
CA ILE A 166 7.11 -7.14 11.50
C ILE A 166 5.72 -6.68 11.95
N GLY A 167 5.19 -7.29 13.02
CA GLY A 167 3.99 -6.83 13.71
C GLY A 167 4.07 -5.35 14.07
N THR A 168 5.09 -4.96 14.83
CA THR A 168 5.31 -3.57 15.24
C THR A 168 5.47 -2.64 14.04
N LEU A 169 6.26 -3.00 13.02
CA LEU A 169 6.47 -2.12 11.85
C LEU A 169 5.18 -1.91 11.05
N LEU A 170 4.38 -2.96 10.87
CA LEU A 170 3.10 -2.87 10.15
C LEU A 170 2.03 -2.14 10.97
N GLU A 171 1.98 -2.35 12.28
CA GLU A 171 1.12 -1.61 13.20
C GLU A 171 1.45 -0.11 13.17
N LEU A 172 2.72 0.25 13.29
CA LEU A 172 3.16 1.65 13.21
C LEU A 172 2.83 2.28 11.85
N THR A 173 2.88 1.50 10.76
CA THR A 173 2.70 2.03 9.40
C THR A 173 1.23 2.15 9.00
N LEU A 174 0.39 1.20 9.39
CA LEU A 174 -0.95 1.02 8.80
C LEU A 174 -2.11 1.07 9.80
N SER A 175 -1.87 1.04 11.12
CA SER A 175 -2.94 1.05 12.14
C SER A 175 -3.99 2.14 11.87
N GLU A 176 -3.55 3.39 11.67
CA GLU A 176 -4.45 4.52 11.42
C GLU A 176 -5.36 4.30 10.19
N VAL A 177 -4.85 3.68 9.13
CA VAL A 177 -5.63 3.41 7.91
C VAL A 177 -6.59 2.23 8.12
N ILE A 178 -6.12 1.19 8.81
CA ILE A 178 -6.90 -0.01 9.10
C ILE A 178 -8.03 0.28 10.09
N ASP A 179 -7.78 1.07 11.12
CA ASP A 179 -8.77 1.39 12.16
C ASP A 179 -9.95 2.20 11.60
N ILE A 180 -9.70 3.05 10.59
CA ILE A 180 -10.74 3.86 9.94
C ILE A 180 -11.75 2.98 9.18
N GLY A 181 -11.29 1.93 8.49
CA GLY A 181 -12.12 1.24 7.49
C GLY A 181 -12.28 -0.27 7.67
N CYS A 182 -11.44 -0.92 8.46
CA CYS A 182 -11.30 -2.38 8.47
C CYS A 182 -11.83 -3.06 9.74
N SER A 183 -12.54 -2.36 10.62
CA SER A 183 -13.09 -2.95 11.85
C SER A 183 -13.98 -4.18 11.59
N LYS A 184 -14.73 -4.19 10.48
CA LYS A 184 -15.56 -5.33 10.04
C LYS A 184 -14.76 -6.51 9.46
N TYR A 185 -13.49 -6.31 9.18
CA TYR A 185 -12.56 -7.21 8.49
C TYR A 185 -11.23 -7.33 9.26
N SER A 186 -11.29 -7.37 10.60
CA SER A 186 -10.14 -7.24 11.49
C SER A 186 -9.14 -8.40 11.51
N THR A 187 -9.48 -9.53 10.86
CA THR A 187 -8.60 -10.71 10.78
C THR A 187 -8.76 -11.42 9.44
N LEU A 188 -7.75 -12.22 9.07
CA LEU A 188 -7.82 -13.08 7.89
C LEU A 188 -8.98 -14.09 7.97
N SER A 189 -9.28 -14.63 9.15
CA SER A 189 -10.41 -15.54 9.36
C SER A 189 -11.75 -14.84 9.08
N THR A 190 -11.93 -13.64 9.62
CA THR A 190 -13.12 -12.81 9.37
C THR A 190 -13.27 -12.49 7.88
N CYS A 191 -12.17 -12.19 7.20
CA CYS A 191 -12.15 -11.97 5.74
C CYS A 191 -12.62 -13.19 4.95
N VAL A 192 -12.09 -14.38 5.25
CA VAL A 192 -12.49 -15.64 4.60
C VAL A 192 -13.97 -15.93 4.84
N ALA A 193 -14.47 -15.70 6.05
CA ALA A 193 -15.87 -15.94 6.38
C ALA A 193 -16.84 -14.96 5.69
N LYS A 194 -16.49 -13.67 5.64
CA LYS A 194 -17.41 -12.63 5.13
C LYS A 194 -17.40 -12.46 3.62
N ILE A 195 -16.24 -12.59 2.98
CA ILE A 195 -16.08 -12.33 1.54
C ILE A 195 -15.28 -13.47 0.86
N PRO A 196 -15.74 -14.73 0.94
CA PRO A 196 -14.99 -15.89 0.47
C PRO A 196 -14.57 -15.78 -1.01
N GLN A 197 -15.47 -15.34 -1.88
CA GLN A 197 -15.16 -15.14 -3.30
C GLN A 197 -14.07 -14.08 -3.52
N ALA A 198 -14.11 -12.97 -2.77
CA ALA A 198 -13.09 -11.94 -2.85
C ALA A 198 -11.73 -12.47 -2.39
N MET A 199 -11.71 -13.31 -1.35
CA MET A 199 -10.49 -13.96 -0.89
C MET A 199 -9.91 -14.92 -1.92
N GLU A 200 -10.73 -15.67 -2.66
CA GLU A 200 -10.26 -16.49 -3.78
C GLU A 200 -9.69 -15.64 -4.92
N ASN A 201 -10.30 -14.48 -5.20
CA ASN A 201 -9.76 -13.52 -6.16
C ASN A 201 -8.41 -12.94 -5.69
N ILE A 202 -8.28 -12.54 -4.42
CA ILE A 202 -7.01 -12.07 -3.83
C ILE A 202 -5.92 -13.16 -3.90
N LYS A 203 -6.28 -14.42 -3.63
CA LYS A 203 -5.35 -15.55 -3.72
C LYS A 203 -4.95 -15.87 -5.15
N SER A 204 -5.86 -15.72 -6.11
CA SER A 204 -5.62 -16.03 -7.52
C SER A 204 -5.09 -14.85 -8.34
N ALA A 205 -5.12 -13.63 -7.80
CA ALA A 205 -4.64 -12.43 -8.46
C ALA A 205 -3.20 -12.61 -8.96
N ARG A 206 -3.06 -12.54 -10.28
CA ARG A 206 -1.78 -12.53 -10.98
C ARG A 206 -1.54 -11.11 -11.50
N SER A 207 -0.26 -10.76 -11.67
CA SER A 207 0.08 -9.51 -12.34
C SER A 207 -0.54 -9.53 -13.74
N SER A 208 -1.35 -8.53 -14.06
CA SER A 208 -1.75 -8.23 -15.44
C SER A 208 -0.55 -7.77 -16.28
N SER A 209 0.50 -7.30 -15.60
CA SER A 209 1.70 -6.73 -16.19
C SER A 209 2.81 -7.78 -16.29
N ASN A 210 3.37 -7.93 -17.50
CA ASN A 210 4.60 -8.68 -17.75
C ASN A 210 5.87 -7.89 -17.35
N LYS A 211 5.72 -6.73 -16.70
CA LYS A 211 6.85 -5.89 -16.27
C LYS A 211 7.60 -6.53 -15.10
N SER A 212 8.91 -6.33 -15.10
CA SER A 212 9.79 -6.60 -13.96
C SER A 212 9.33 -5.79 -12.73
N LEU A 213 9.76 -6.20 -11.53
CA LEU A 213 9.38 -5.50 -10.29
C LEU A 213 9.98 -4.08 -10.25
N GLU A 214 11.15 -3.93 -10.87
CA GLU A 214 11.93 -2.70 -11.04
C GLU A 214 11.20 -1.67 -11.91
N ASP A 215 10.39 -2.12 -12.88
CA ASP A 215 9.64 -1.28 -13.81
C ASP A 215 8.22 -0.94 -13.32
N ARG A 216 7.75 -1.56 -12.24
CA ARG A 216 6.40 -1.33 -11.69
C ARG A 216 6.38 -0.12 -10.76
N SER A 217 5.30 0.65 -10.80
CA SER A 217 5.06 1.70 -9.81
C SER A 217 4.50 1.09 -8.51
N PHE A 218 4.98 1.60 -7.38
CA PHE A 218 4.46 1.26 -6.05
C PHE A 218 3.37 2.22 -5.60
N VAL A 219 3.47 3.47 -6.04
CA VAL A 219 2.54 4.53 -5.71
C VAL A 219 1.26 4.44 -6.54
N GLU A 220 1.37 4.15 -7.84
CA GLU A 220 0.23 4.17 -8.76
C GLU A 220 -0.94 3.28 -8.33
N PRO A 221 -0.76 2.00 -7.92
CA PRO A 221 -1.88 1.16 -7.51
C PRO A 221 -2.60 1.70 -6.26
N ILE A 222 -1.85 2.28 -5.31
CA ILE A 222 -2.41 2.89 -4.10
C ILE A 222 -3.26 4.10 -4.45
N LEU A 223 -2.79 4.94 -5.36
CA LEU A 223 -3.55 6.11 -5.83
C LEU A 223 -4.81 5.70 -6.58
N ARG A 224 -4.72 4.67 -7.43
CA ARG A 224 -5.88 4.14 -8.16
C ARG A 224 -6.96 3.64 -7.19
N ILE A 225 -6.57 2.85 -6.19
CA ILE A 225 -7.49 2.39 -5.13
C ILE A 225 -8.07 3.57 -4.36
N SER A 226 -7.23 4.53 -3.96
CA SER A 226 -7.64 5.68 -3.15
C SER A 226 -8.63 6.59 -3.88
N ASN A 227 -8.45 6.80 -5.18
CA ASN A 227 -9.37 7.60 -5.99
C ASN A 227 -10.77 6.98 -6.04
N ARG A 228 -10.84 5.65 -6.15
CA ARG A 228 -12.12 4.93 -6.22
C ARG A 228 -12.90 4.90 -4.91
N LEU A 229 -12.24 5.12 -3.78
CA LEU A 229 -12.92 5.22 -2.48
C LEU A 229 -13.70 6.54 -2.29
N ILE A 230 -13.52 7.52 -3.17
CA ILE A 230 -14.15 8.85 -3.10
C ILE A 230 -15.42 8.92 -3.93
N ASP A 231 -15.50 8.09 -4.98
CA ASP A 231 -16.63 8.09 -5.91
C ASP A 231 -17.85 7.51 -5.19
N ASP A 232 -18.57 8.42 -4.55
CA ASP A 232 -19.76 8.15 -3.76
C ASP A 232 -20.87 7.64 -4.69
N PRO A 233 -21.29 6.37 -4.58
CA PRO A 233 -22.34 5.82 -5.43
C PRO A 233 -23.68 6.53 -5.24
N THR A 234 -23.86 7.34 -4.18
CA THR A 234 -25.10 8.09 -3.96
C THR A 234 -25.26 9.34 -4.84
N LYS A 235 -24.21 9.76 -5.57
CA LYS A 235 -24.30 10.94 -6.45
C LYS A 235 -24.94 10.66 -7.82
N GLU A 236 -25.01 9.41 -8.28
CA GLU A 236 -25.63 9.08 -9.57
C GLU A 236 -27.17 9.15 -9.57
N ASP A 237 -27.83 9.02 -8.41
CA ASP A 237 -29.31 9.03 -8.37
C ASP A 237 -29.95 10.42 -8.26
N SER A 238 -29.16 11.45 -7.90
CA SER A 238 -29.69 12.81 -7.69
C SER A 238 -30.00 13.59 -8.98
N ASN A 239 -29.49 13.14 -10.14
CA ASN A 239 -29.77 13.77 -11.44
C ASN A 239 -30.89 13.09 -12.24
N ASN A 240 -31.35 11.90 -11.85
CA ASN A 240 -32.44 11.19 -12.53
C ASN A 240 -33.83 11.51 -11.93
N SER A 241 -33.89 12.03 -10.69
CA SER A 241 -35.15 12.43 -10.05
C SER A 241 -35.72 13.77 -10.56
N LYS A 242 -34.96 14.55 -11.36
CA LYS A 242 -35.44 15.80 -11.99
C LYS A 242 -36.12 15.63 -13.36
N ARG A 243 -36.25 14.41 -13.89
CA ARG A 243 -36.90 14.16 -15.20
C ARG A 243 -38.32 13.61 -15.13
N ILE A 244 -38.89 13.39 -13.95
CA ILE A 244 -40.27 12.89 -13.77
C ILE A 244 -41.15 13.99 -13.16
N GLY A 245 -41.13 15.18 -13.77
CA GLY A 245 -41.88 16.35 -13.27
C GLY A 245 -42.43 17.30 -14.34
N GLU A 246 -42.39 16.93 -15.63
CA GLU A 246 -42.95 17.75 -16.72
C GLU A 246 -43.64 16.87 -17.76
N LEU A 247 -44.77 16.25 -17.41
CA LEU A 247 -45.68 15.65 -18.39
C LEU A 247 -47.06 15.46 -17.76
N GLU A 248 -47.75 16.57 -17.50
CA GLU A 248 -49.22 16.62 -17.40
C GLU A 248 -49.68 18.09 -17.48
N LYS A 249 -49.89 18.56 -18.72
CA LYS A 249 -50.79 19.70 -18.97
C LYS A 249 -52.10 19.12 -19.49
N PRO A 250 -53.25 19.35 -18.84
CA PRO A 250 -54.54 18.95 -19.37
C PRO A 250 -54.89 19.79 -20.60
N GLN A 251 -55.24 19.12 -21.70
CA GLN A 251 -55.89 19.75 -22.85
C GLN A 251 -57.32 20.15 -22.45
N HIS A 252 -57.57 21.46 -22.42
CA HIS A 252 -58.93 21.98 -22.46
C HIS A 252 -59.53 21.72 -23.84
N VAL A 253 -60.63 20.97 -23.86
CA VAL A 253 -61.55 20.84 -24.99
C VAL A 253 -62.65 21.88 -24.80
N HIS A 254 -62.79 22.79 -25.76
CA HIS A 254 -63.98 23.60 -26.00
C HIS A 254 -64.34 23.48 -27.48
#